data_AF-A0A6I2G3P8-F1
#
_entry.id   AF-A0A6I2G3P8-F1
#
_cell.length_a   1.000
_cell.length_b   1.000
_cell.length_c   1.000
_cell.angle_alpha   90.00
_cell.angle_beta   90.00
_cell.angle_gamma   90.00
#
_symmetry.space_group_name_H-M   'P 1'
#
loop_
_entity.id
_entity.type
_entity.pdbx_description
1 polymer ?
#
loop_
_entity_poly.entity_id
_entity_poly.type
_entity_poly.pdbx_seq_one_letter_code
_entity_poly.pdbx_strand_id
1 'polypeptide(L)'
;MTNPAASATPQPGGTAKKPPKPPAYPDFVTFAEKWLFPFQTVRLAEANREQTYTWCPQWWRHRPVAVRIAALHNAFEASRRTRSGSAISTLLLSHIDAHMRIILDAANGPLYRCTRTKHVALQPLSADPVPAGWFGDLARPANTNGDRKRKPPRFAHYSEFVDQWLLPVTAVRIAANHREGQYTWCRQWWAHHGVAVRFAALRAGFEAARLAEDGTAMSTLFVSHIDPHMRVILDAAQGPLHRCTPDRHVPQPGLPFTSIPAGWFGSVGSSFPVDELGFGPDFRLLRNIDVG
;
A
#
# COMPACT_ATOMS: atom_id res chain seq x y z
N MET A 1 16.74 5.15 74.58
CA MET A 1 16.33 4.48 73.32
C MET A 1 16.86 5.32 72.17
N THR A 2 18.05 4.98 71.69
CA THR A 2 18.73 5.60 70.56
C THR A 2 18.29 4.91 69.27
N ASN A 3 17.74 5.65 68.32
CA ASN A 3 17.37 5.14 66.99
C ASN A 3 18.39 5.67 65.97
N PRO A 4 19.09 4.83 65.18
CA PRO A 4 20.08 5.31 64.24
C PRO A 4 19.41 5.82 62.96
N ALA A 5 19.93 6.94 62.45
CA ALA A 5 19.51 7.54 61.20
C ALA A 5 19.85 6.61 60.01
N ALA A 6 18.84 6.25 59.23
CA ALA A 6 19.02 5.57 57.96
C ALA A 6 19.48 6.58 56.89
N SER A 7 20.72 6.44 56.44
CA SER A 7 21.28 7.16 55.30
C SER A 7 20.56 6.76 54.02
N ALA A 8 19.75 7.67 53.47
CA ALA A 8 19.13 7.49 52.16
C ALA A 8 20.16 7.73 51.05
N THR A 9 20.48 6.67 50.31
CA THR A 9 21.28 6.72 49.07
C THR A 9 20.51 7.50 47.99
N PRO A 10 21.14 8.43 47.23
CA PRO A 10 20.44 9.10 46.13
C PRO A 10 20.22 8.11 44.97
N GLN A 11 18.96 7.94 44.55
CA GLN A 11 18.63 7.27 43.29
C GLN A 11 19.20 8.08 42.12
N PRO A 12 19.82 7.43 41.11
CA PRO A 12 20.23 8.13 39.89
C PRO A 12 18.98 8.60 39.13
N GLY A 13 18.82 9.92 39.08
CA GLY A 13 17.75 10.62 38.39
C GLY A 13 17.67 10.21 36.91
N GLY A 14 16.44 10.00 36.46
CA GLY A 14 16.10 9.61 35.09
C GLY A 14 16.78 10.48 34.05
N THR A 15 17.30 9.82 33.01
CA THR A 15 17.90 10.47 31.85
C THR A 15 16.87 11.38 31.18
N ALA A 16 17.08 12.70 31.27
CA ALA A 16 16.28 13.67 30.56
C ALA A 16 16.32 13.36 29.05
N LYS A 17 15.16 13.09 28.44
CA LYS A 17 15.04 12.90 26.99
C LYS A 17 15.57 14.16 26.30
N LYS A 18 16.65 14.03 25.53
CA LYS A 18 17.16 15.12 24.67
C LYS A 18 16.03 15.66 23.79
N PRO A 19 15.97 16.99 23.57
CA PRO A 19 14.96 17.58 22.71
C PRO A 19 15.05 16.98 21.29
N PRO A 20 13.91 16.72 20.62
CA PRO A 20 13.89 16.13 19.30
C PRO A 20 14.62 17.04 18.30
N LYS A 21 15.49 16.44 17.48
CA LYS A 21 16.21 17.16 16.43
C LYS A 21 15.20 17.80 15.46
N PRO A 22 15.30 19.11 15.18
CA PRO A 22 14.39 19.78 14.25
C PRO A 22 14.51 19.17 12.84
N PRO A 23 13.43 19.22 12.04
CA PRO A 23 13.48 18.78 10.65
C PRO A 23 14.49 19.62 9.85
N ALA A 24 15.10 19.05 8.80
CA ALA A 24 16.02 19.79 7.92
C ALA A 24 15.23 20.77 7.05
N TYR A 25 14.06 20.32 6.62
CA TYR A 25 13.14 21.08 5.81
C TYR A 25 11.83 21.25 6.59
N PRO A 26 11.31 22.48 6.70
CA PRO A 26 10.12 22.77 7.51
C PRO A 26 8.86 22.05 7.01
N ASP A 27 8.80 21.76 5.72
CA ASP A 27 7.67 21.12 5.05
C ASP A 27 8.13 20.34 3.81
N PHE A 28 7.23 19.53 3.26
CA PHE A 28 7.54 18.66 2.12
C PHE A 28 7.76 19.42 0.80
N VAL A 29 7.21 20.63 0.65
CA VAL A 29 7.41 21.47 -0.55
C VAL A 29 8.83 22.00 -0.54
N THR A 30 9.28 22.56 0.60
CA THR A 30 10.65 23.03 0.76
C THR A 30 11.65 21.89 0.58
N PHE A 31 11.37 20.70 1.14
CA PHE A 31 12.15 19.48 0.88
C PHE A 31 12.20 19.13 -0.61
N ALA A 32 11.06 19.15 -1.30
CA ALA A 32 10.96 18.78 -2.69
C ALA A 32 11.81 19.70 -3.58
N GLU A 33 11.62 21.01 -3.42
CA GLU A 33 12.24 22.02 -4.27
C GLU A 33 13.73 22.21 -4.01
N LYS A 34 14.16 22.10 -2.75
CA LYS A 34 15.55 22.37 -2.35
C LYS A 34 16.43 21.12 -2.33
N TRP A 35 15.85 19.92 -2.26
CA TRP A 35 16.62 18.68 -2.15
C TRP A 35 16.22 17.62 -3.17
N LEU A 36 14.96 17.20 -3.20
CA LEU A 36 14.54 16.06 -4.04
C LEU A 36 14.68 16.35 -5.54
N PHE A 37 14.18 17.49 -6.02
CA PHE A 37 14.21 17.81 -7.45
C PHE A 37 15.63 18.11 -7.96
N PRO A 38 16.47 18.87 -7.24
CA PRO A 38 17.88 19.01 -7.61
C PRO A 38 18.64 17.67 -7.63
N PHE A 39 18.28 16.73 -6.76
CA PHE A 39 18.84 15.38 -6.75
C PHE A 39 18.41 14.54 -7.97
N GLN A 40 17.19 14.74 -8.49
CA GLN A 40 16.66 13.93 -9.57
C GLN A 40 17.20 14.32 -10.96
N THR A 41 18.32 13.71 -11.35
CA THR A 41 18.91 13.90 -12.69
C THR A 41 18.50 12.77 -13.65
N VAL A 42 17.45 12.98 -14.44
CA VAL A 42 16.93 11.97 -15.39
C VAL A 42 16.65 12.56 -16.77
N ARG A 43 16.69 11.70 -17.79
CA ARG A 43 16.26 12.06 -19.15
C ARG A 43 14.73 12.07 -19.23
N LEU A 44 14.16 13.23 -19.52
CA LEU A 44 12.73 13.38 -19.78
C LEU A 44 12.45 13.26 -21.28
N ALA A 45 11.37 12.56 -21.64
CA ALA A 45 10.97 12.39 -23.03
C ALA A 45 10.36 13.66 -23.62
N GLU A 46 10.69 13.90 -24.89
CA GLU A 46 10.06 14.92 -25.74
C GLU A 46 9.09 14.25 -26.75
N ALA A 47 9.36 13.00 -27.13
CA ALA A 47 8.54 12.12 -27.95
C ALA A 47 8.73 10.65 -27.52
N ASN A 48 7.77 9.77 -27.84
CA ASN A 48 7.67 8.36 -27.40
C ASN A 48 7.56 8.18 -25.88
N ARG A 49 6.50 7.49 -25.42
CA ARG A 49 6.10 7.47 -24.01
C ARG A 49 6.31 6.13 -23.31
N GLU A 50 6.58 5.07 -24.07
CA GLU A 50 6.88 3.77 -23.48
C GLU A 50 8.32 3.74 -22.99
N GLN A 51 8.54 3.25 -21.76
CA GLN A 51 9.87 3.14 -21.15
C GLN A 51 10.63 4.47 -21.07
N THR A 52 9.91 5.59 -20.98
CA THR A 52 10.49 6.92 -20.81
C THR A 52 9.93 7.65 -19.59
N TYR A 53 10.56 8.76 -19.23
CA TYR A 53 10.13 9.59 -18.11
C TYR A 53 9.48 10.89 -18.55
N THR A 54 8.48 11.34 -17.78
CA THR A 54 7.85 12.65 -17.92
C THR A 54 7.82 13.39 -16.59
N TRP A 55 7.57 14.70 -16.65
CA TRP A 55 7.46 15.55 -15.48
C TRP A 55 6.42 16.63 -15.70
N CYS A 56 5.79 17.11 -14.62
CA CYS A 56 4.93 18.27 -14.62
C CYS A 56 5.52 19.34 -13.69
N PRO A 57 5.79 20.56 -14.17
CA PRO A 57 6.23 21.66 -13.30
C PRO A 57 5.19 22.00 -12.22
N GLN A 58 3.91 21.77 -12.49
CA GLN A 58 2.80 21.95 -11.54
C GLN A 58 2.49 20.66 -10.76
N TRP A 59 3.53 19.93 -10.35
CA TRP A 59 3.43 18.61 -9.70
C TRP A 59 2.44 18.59 -8.52
N TRP A 60 2.35 19.69 -7.77
CA TRP A 60 1.45 19.83 -6.61
C TRP A 60 -0.04 19.75 -6.96
N ARG A 61 -0.41 20.01 -8.22
CA ARG A 61 -1.80 19.83 -8.70
C ARG A 61 -2.17 18.37 -8.91
N HIS A 62 -1.20 17.46 -8.86
CA HIS A 62 -1.42 16.02 -8.95
C HIS A 62 -1.39 15.45 -7.52
N ARG A 63 -2.56 15.25 -6.92
CA ARG A 63 -2.69 14.66 -5.57
C ARG A 63 -1.88 13.37 -5.37
N PRO A 64 -1.84 12.40 -6.32
CA PRO A 64 -0.97 11.23 -6.21
C PRO A 64 0.52 11.56 -6.04
N VAL A 65 1.00 12.63 -6.68
CA VAL A 65 2.39 13.06 -6.61
C VAL A 65 2.66 13.78 -5.29
N ALA A 66 1.79 14.72 -4.91
CA ALA A 66 1.95 15.49 -3.68
C ALA A 66 1.97 14.61 -2.42
N VAL A 67 1.06 13.63 -2.33
CA VAL A 67 1.00 12.71 -1.18
C VAL A 67 2.26 11.83 -1.11
N ARG A 68 2.77 11.35 -2.24
CA ARG A 68 4.02 10.56 -2.29
C ARG A 68 5.22 11.39 -1.85
N ILE A 69 5.35 12.62 -2.31
CA ILE A 69 6.44 13.51 -1.91
C ILE A 69 6.36 13.86 -0.41
N ALA A 70 5.16 14.05 0.13
CA ALA A 70 4.97 14.22 1.58
C ALA A 70 5.41 12.96 2.37
N ALA A 71 5.11 11.76 1.88
CA ALA A 71 5.60 10.52 2.49
C ALA A 71 7.13 10.39 2.39
N LEU A 72 7.74 10.78 1.26
CA LEU A 72 9.19 10.81 1.08
C LEU A 72 9.86 11.80 2.03
N HIS A 73 9.26 12.95 2.30
CA HIS A 73 9.80 13.91 3.28
C HIS A 73 9.84 13.30 4.68
N ASN A 74 8.77 12.63 5.11
CA ASN A 74 8.75 11.94 6.41
C ASN A 74 9.81 10.83 6.48
N ALA A 75 9.96 10.04 5.42
CA ALA A 75 10.98 8.99 5.34
C ALA A 75 12.41 9.58 5.36
N PHE A 76 12.64 10.71 4.67
CA PHE A 76 13.90 11.43 4.69
C PHE A 76 14.25 11.92 6.11
N GLU A 77 13.30 12.55 6.79
CA GLU A 77 13.52 13.03 8.15
C GLU A 77 13.72 11.88 9.16
N ALA A 78 13.06 10.74 8.96
CA ALA A 78 13.31 9.52 9.73
C ALA A 78 14.72 8.99 9.48
N SER A 79 15.13 8.85 8.21
CA SER A 79 16.47 8.42 7.81
C SER A 79 17.57 9.28 8.44
N ARG A 80 17.42 10.61 8.47
CA ARG A 80 18.38 11.53 9.12
C ARG A 80 18.47 11.40 10.64
N ARG A 81 17.46 10.82 11.29
CA ARG A 81 17.42 10.63 12.75
C ARG A 81 17.97 9.27 13.15
N THR A 82 18.05 8.34 12.21
CA THR A 82 18.66 7.02 12.40
C THR A 82 20.19 7.14 12.51
N ARG A 83 20.81 6.33 13.36
CA ARG A 83 22.28 6.27 13.53
C ARG A 83 22.96 5.21 12.67
N SER A 84 22.25 4.67 11.68
CA SER A 84 22.76 3.64 10.78
C SER A 84 23.53 4.27 9.61
N GLY A 85 24.74 3.78 9.34
CA GLY A 85 25.52 4.20 8.17
C GLY A 85 24.83 3.88 6.83
N SER A 86 23.91 2.92 6.79
CA SER A 86 23.14 2.58 5.58
C SER A 86 21.86 3.39 5.39
N ALA A 87 21.48 4.26 6.33
CA ALA A 87 20.17 4.92 6.33
C ALA A 87 19.87 5.71 5.06
N ILE A 88 20.87 6.43 4.53
CA ILE A 88 20.73 7.17 3.27
C ILE A 88 20.59 6.23 2.07
N SER A 89 21.34 5.13 2.02
CA SER A 89 21.24 4.14 0.94
C SER A 89 19.86 3.49 0.91
N THR A 90 19.34 3.08 2.07
CA THR A 90 17.97 2.54 2.19
C THR A 90 16.91 3.56 1.79
N LEU A 91 17.08 4.84 2.17
CA LEU A 91 16.17 5.90 1.75
C LEU A 91 16.09 6.02 0.22
N LEU A 92 17.26 6.02 -0.43
CA LEU A 92 17.35 6.18 -1.88
C LEU A 92 16.70 5.00 -2.60
N LEU A 93 17.12 3.77 -2.26
CA LEU A 93 16.68 2.56 -2.96
C LEU A 93 15.21 2.19 -2.69
N SER A 94 14.81 2.20 -1.41
CA SER A 94 13.52 1.64 -1.00
C SER A 94 12.38 2.66 -1.03
N HIS A 95 12.70 3.96 -1.00
CA HIS A 95 11.68 5.00 -0.95
C HIS A 95 11.77 5.92 -2.17
N ILE A 96 12.86 6.67 -2.33
CA ILE A 96 12.95 7.68 -3.40
C ILE A 96 12.83 7.03 -4.78
N ASP A 97 13.67 6.07 -5.12
CA ASP A 97 13.68 5.43 -6.45
C ASP A 97 12.36 4.71 -6.73
N ALA A 98 11.79 4.06 -5.71
CA ALA A 98 10.50 3.36 -5.83
C ALA A 98 9.35 4.33 -6.15
N HIS A 99 9.24 5.44 -5.42
CA HIS A 99 8.22 6.45 -5.67
C HIS A 99 8.44 7.19 -6.99
N MET A 100 9.70 7.53 -7.32
CA MET A 100 10.03 8.28 -8.52
C MET A 100 9.82 7.44 -9.79
N ARG A 101 10.02 6.11 -9.73
CA ARG A 101 9.66 5.20 -10.82
C ARG A 101 8.19 5.29 -11.21
N ILE A 102 7.29 5.41 -10.23
CA ILE A 102 5.85 5.56 -10.47
C ILE A 102 5.51 6.98 -10.94
N ILE A 103 6.05 8.00 -10.28
CA ILE A 103 5.74 9.41 -10.58
C ILE A 103 6.17 9.78 -12.01
N LEU A 104 7.36 9.31 -12.43
CA LEU A 104 7.97 9.67 -13.69
C LEU A 104 7.51 8.83 -14.88
N ASP A 105 6.84 7.69 -14.68
CA ASP A 105 6.40 6.80 -15.76
C ASP A 105 5.54 7.56 -16.79
N ALA A 106 6.10 7.77 -18.00
CA ALA A 106 5.44 8.51 -19.06
C ALA A 106 4.34 7.73 -19.78
N ALA A 107 4.32 6.39 -19.63
CA ALA A 107 3.29 5.54 -20.22
C ALA A 107 2.05 5.52 -19.32
N ASN A 108 2.26 5.25 -18.03
CA ASN A 108 1.17 4.88 -17.13
C ASN A 108 1.07 5.70 -15.84
N GLY A 109 2.10 6.47 -15.50
CA GLY A 109 2.18 7.22 -14.24
C GLY A 109 1.18 8.38 -14.14
N PRO A 110 1.06 9.02 -12.96
CA PRO A 110 0.09 10.09 -12.71
C PRO A 110 0.35 11.37 -13.52
N LEU A 111 1.52 11.45 -14.15
CA LEU A 111 1.95 12.58 -14.97
C LEU A 111 1.93 12.27 -16.47
N TYR A 112 1.44 11.09 -16.91
CA TYR A 112 1.58 10.63 -18.30
C TYR A 112 1.06 11.62 -19.36
N ARG A 113 0.07 12.49 -19.04
CA ARG A 113 -0.44 13.52 -19.97
C ARG A 113 0.33 14.85 -19.93
N CYS A 114 1.17 15.05 -18.92
CA CYS A 114 1.94 16.27 -18.75
C CYS A 114 3.27 16.20 -19.52
N THR A 115 3.86 17.37 -19.71
CA THR A 115 5.23 17.56 -20.16
C THR A 115 5.90 18.65 -19.33
N ARG A 116 7.20 18.89 -19.58
CA ARG A 116 7.98 19.97 -18.94
C ARG A 116 7.39 21.36 -19.14
N THR A 117 6.52 21.55 -20.12
CA THR A 117 5.93 22.85 -20.46
C THR A 117 4.41 22.87 -20.38
N LYS A 118 3.75 21.70 -20.26
CA LYS A 118 2.30 21.59 -20.29
C LYS A 118 1.78 20.76 -19.13
N HIS A 119 0.92 21.37 -18.33
CA HIS A 119 0.11 20.68 -17.34
C HIS A 119 -1.20 20.20 -17.97
N VAL A 120 -1.59 18.97 -17.65
CA VAL A 120 -2.91 18.43 -17.98
C VAL A 120 -3.43 17.75 -16.73
N ALA A 121 -4.55 18.24 -16.20
CA ALA A 121 -5.22 17.62 -15.06
C ALA A 121 -5.64 16.19 -15.43
N LEU A 122 -5.18 15.23 -14.64
CA LEU A 122 -5.59 13.83 -14.76
C LEU A 122 -6.62 13.54 -13.69
N GLN A 123 -7.73 12.92 -14.11
CA GLN A 123 -8.75 12.48 -13.17
C GLN A 123 -8.25 11.25 -12.39
N PRO A 124 -8.56 11.15 -11.08
CA PRO A 124 -8.34 9.92 -10.34
C PRO A 124 -9.18 8.78 -10.90
N LEU A 125 -8.90 7.55 -10.45
CA LEU A 125 -9.79 6.42 -10.73
C LEU A 125 -11.21 6.73 -10.21
N SER A 126 -12.23 6.39 -11.00
CA SER A 126 -13.63 6.62 -10.66
C SER A 126 -14.29 5.36 -10.10
N ALA A 127 -15.35 5.53 -9.34
CA ALA A 127 -16.18 4.45 -8.84
C ALA A 127 -17.65 4.81 -9.07
N ASP A 128 -18.49 3.82 -9.37
CA ASP A 128 -19.94 3.99 -9.17
C ASP A 128 -20.26 3.93 -7.66
N PRO A 129 -21.47 4.27 -7.24
CA PRO A 129 -21.88 4.06 -5.85
C PRO A 129 -21.93 2.56 -5.52
N VAL A 130 -21.36 2.18 -4.38
CA VAL A 130 -21.58 0.84 -3.81
C VAL A 130 -23.07 0.71 -3.47
N PRO A 131 -23.78 -0.32 -3.96
CA PRO A 131 -25.18 -0.53 -3.62
C PRO A 131 -25.39 -0.67 -2.10
N ALA A 132 -26.53 -0.16 -1.61
CA ALA A 132 -26.90 -0.30 -0.21
C ALA A 132 -26.95 -1.78 0.19
N GLY A 133 -26.37 -2.13 1.34
CA GLY A 133 -26.33 -3.51 1.83
C GLY A 133 -25.38 -4.45 1.07
N TRP A 134 -24.62 -3.98 0.08
CA TRP A 134 -23.72 -4.84 -0.72
C TRP A 134 -22.71 -5.62 0.13
N PHE A 135 -22.22 -5.00 1.21
CA PHE A 135 -21.29 -5.64 2.16
C PHE A 135 -22.00 -6.22 3.40
N GLY A 136 -23.32 -6.39 3.35
CA GLY A 136 -24.16 -6.73 4.49
C GLY A 136 -24.34 -5.58 5.48
N ASP A 137 -24.99 -5.88 6.61
CA ASP A 137 -25.04 -4.93 7.72
C ASP A 137 -23.62 -4.67 8.19
N LEU A 138 -23.18 -3.41 8.09
CA LEU A 138 -21.92 -2.95 8.67
C LEU A 138 -22.03 -3.16 10.18
N ALA A 139 -21.65 -4.34 10.66
CA ALA A 139 -21.71 -4.67 12.07
C ALA A 139 -20.93 -3.60 12.82
N ARG A 140 -21.67 -2.80 13.59
CA ARG A 140 -21.07 -1.93 14.60
C ARG A 140 -20.14 -2.83 15.39
N PRO A 141 -18.84 -2.52 15.52
CA PRO A 141 -17.92 -3.39 16.24
C PRO A 141 -18.56 -3.69 17.58
N ALA A 142 -18.76 -4.98 17.88
CA ALA A 142 -19.24 -5.40 19.18
C ALA A 142 -18.35 -4.70 20.21
N ASN A 143 -18.95 -4.01 21.17
CA ASN A 143 -18.23 -3.44 22.30
C ASN A 143 -17.63 -4.61 23.08
N THR A 144 -16.47 -5.12 22.66
CA THR A 144 -15.60 -5.89 23.53
C THR A 144 -15.11 -4.90 24.55
N ASN A 145 -15.72 -4.94 25.74
CA ASN A 145 -15.23 -4.23 26.92
C ASN A 145 -13.78 -4.66 27.16
N GLY A 146 -12.81 -3.87 26.67
CA GLY A 146 -11.40 -4.15 26.88
C GLY A 146 -10.44 -3.52 25.86
N ASP A 147 -10.53 -2.20 25.63
CA ASP A 147 -9.35 -1.32 25.47
C ASP A 147 -9.77 0.10 25.05
N ARG A 148 -10.00 0.98 26.02
CA ARG A 148 -10.34 2.40 25.82
C ARG A 148 -9.16 3.25 25.29
N LYS A 149 -8.08 2.64 24.76
CA LYS A 149 -6.84 3.34 24.38
C LYS A 149 -6.57 3.41 22.87
N ARG A 150 -7.28 2.67 22.02
CA ARG A 150 -7.02 2.71 20.57
C ARG A 150 -7.69 3.93 19.93
N LYS A 151 -6.91 4.79 19.25
CA LYS A 151 -7.47 5.89 18.47
C LYS A 151 -8.51 5.34 17.47
N PRO A 152 -9.64 6.02 17.25
CA PRO A 152 -10.64 5.57 16.30
C PRO A 152 -10.03 5.49 14.88
N PRO A 153 -10.51 4.57 14.04
CA PRO A 153 -10.09 4.51 12.65
C PRO A 153 -10.50 5.80 11.93
N ARG A 154 -9.68 6.24 10.97
CA ARG A 154 -9.99 7.40 10.13
C ARG A 154 -11.18 7.11 9.21
N PHE A 155 -11.24 5.90 8.67
CA PHE A 155 -12.35 5.44 7.81
C PHE A 155 -13.07 4.29 8.51
N ALA A 156 -14.38 4.38 8.67
CA ALA A 156 -15.14 3.36 9.40
C ALA A 156 -15.13 2.02 8.65
N HIS A 157 -15.32 2.09 7.33
CA HIS A 157 -15.32 0.94 6.42
C HIS A 157 -14.29 1.12 5.30
N TYR A 158 -13.81 0.03 4.71
CA TYR A 158 -12.80 0.12 3.66
C TYR A 158 -13.32 0.76 2.37
N SER A 159 -14.62 0.66 2.06
CA SER A 159 -15.20 1.35 0.90
C SER A 159 -15.08 2.87 1.02
N GLU A 160 -15.21 3.41 2.24
CA GLU A 160 -15.01 4.84 2.52
C GLU A 160 -13.55 5.24 2.30
N PHE A 161 -12.61 4.42 2.79
CA PHE A 161 -11.17 4.60 2.53
C PHE A 161 -10.86 4.58 1.01
N VAL A 162 -11.48 3.67 0.27
CA VAL A 162 -11.27 3.55 -1.18
C VAL A 162 -11.71 4.83 -1.87
N ASP A 163 -12.96 5.24 -1.65
CA ASP A 163 -13.59 6.37 -2.33
C ASP A 163 -12.94 7.72 -1.95
N GLN A 164 -12.72 7.95 -0.65
CA GLN A 164 -12.26 9.26 -0.16
C GLN A 164 -10.73 9.43 -0.18
N TRP A 165 -9.96 8.33 -0.24
CA TRP A 165 -8.51 8.40 -0.19
C TRP A 165 -7.80 7.61 -1.27
N LEU A 166 -8.01 6.29 -1.39
CA LEU A 166 -7.21 5.45 -2.29
C LEU A 166 -7.37 5.83 -3.77
N LEU A 167 -8.61 5.99 -4.24
CA LEU A 167 -8.87 6.37 -5.63
C LEU A 167 -8.38 7.81 -5.90
N PRO A 168 -8.66 8.82 -5.04
CA PRO A 168 -8.11 10.17 -5.21
C PRO A 168 -6.58 10.27 -5.24
N VAL A 169 -5.85 9.34 -4.61
CA VAL A 169 -4.38 9.27 -4.66
C VAL A 169 -3.86 8.33 -5.75
N THR A 170 -4.73 7.79 -6.60
CA THR A 170 -4.38 6.95 -7.74
C THR A 170 -4.88 7.58 -9.04
N ALA A 171 -3.95 8.05 -9.87
CA ALA A 171 -4.24 8.52 -11.22
C ALA A 171 -3.26 7.86 -12.18
N VAL A 172 -3.78 7.19 -13.21
CA VAL A 172 -3.01 6.40 -14.16
C VAL A 172 -3.65 6.48 -15.55
N ARG A 173 -2.91 6.07 -16.58
CA ARG A 173 -3.48 5.91 -17.92
C ARG A 173 -4.34 4.64 -17.97
N ILE A 174 -5.64 4.78 -18.23
CA ILE A 174 -6.51 3.65 -18.56
C ILE A 174 -6.65 3.58 -20.09
N ALA A 175 -6.23 2.46 -20.68
CA ALA A 175 -6.30 2.22 -22.12
C ALA A 175 -7.25 1.07 -22.48
N ALA A 176 -7.54 0.16 -21.53
CA ALA A 176 -8.49 -0.94 -21.66
C ALA A 176 -8.29 -1.83 -22.91
N ASN A 177 -7.09 -1.84 -23.47
CA ASN A 177 -6.65 -2.74 -24.52
C ASN A 177 -5.91 -3.89 -23.84
N HIS A 178 -6.43 -5.12 -23.93
CA HIS A 178 -5.93 -6.34 -23.25
C HIS A 178 -4.49 -6.73 -23.66
N ARG A 179 -3.53 -5.85 -23.38
CA ARG A 179 -2.13 -5.90 -23.78
C ARG A 179 -1.27 -5.71 -22.55
N GLU A 180 -0.12 -6.36 -22.55
CA GLU A 180 0.87 -6.23 -21.50
C GLU A 180 1.31 -4.77 -21.34
N GLY A 181 1.54 -4.36 -20.09
CA GLY A 181 1.97 -2.99 -19.77
C GLY A 181 0.89 -1.92 -19.89
N GLN A 182 -0.36 -2.29 -20.23
CA GLN A 182 -1.51 -1.39 -20.25
C GLN A 182 -2.39 -1.60 -19.02
N TYR A 183 -3.13 -0.56 -18.65
CA TYR A 183 -4.07 -0.64 -17.53
C TYR A 183 -5.53 -0.62 -17.95
N THR A 184 -6.32 -1.36 -17.19
CA THR A 184 -7.77 -1.33 -17.21
C THR A 184 -8.33 -1.04 -15.83
N TRP A 185 -9.61 -0.69 -15.77
CA TRP A 185 -10.30 -0.36 -14.53
C TRP A 185 -11.78 -0.72 -14.64
N CYS A 186 -12.38 -1.11 -13.52
CA CYS A 186 -13.82 -1.30 -13.38
C CYS A 186 -14.34 -0.34 -12.32
N ARG A 187 -15.31 0.50 -12.69
CA ARG A 187 -15.97 1.42 -11.75
C ARG A 187 -16.74 0.67 -10.67
N GLN A 188 -17.16 -0.56 -10.95
CA GLN A 188 -17.81 -1.48 -10.00
C GLN A 188 -16.80 -2.40 -9.31
N TRP A 189 -15.69 -1.84 -8.83
CA TRP A 189 -14.59 -2.62 -8.23
C TRP A 189 -15.06 -3.53 -7.08
N TRP A 190 -16.12 -3.16 -6.34
CA TRP A 190 -16.71 -3.96 -5.25
C TRP A 190 -17.37 -5.25 -5.72
N ALA A 191 -17.68 -5.37 -7.01
CA ALA A 191 -18.20 -6.59 -7.62
C ALA A 191 -17.10 -7.64 -7.87
N HIS A 192 -15.83 -7.29 -7.68
CA HIS A 192 -14.69 -8.19 -7.84
C HIS A 192 -14.13 -8.58 -6.46
N HIS A 193 -14.46 -9.79 -5.99
CA HIS A 193 -14.09 -10.27 -4.65
C HIS A 193 -12.60 -10.07 -4.32
N GLY A 194 -11.69 -10.50 -5.21
CA GLY A 194 -10.25 -10.35 -5.01
C GLY A 194 -9.78 -8.89 -4.93
N VAL A 195 -10.50 -7.94 -5.55
CA VAL A 195 -10.22 -6.50 -5.46
C VAL A 195 -10.71 -5.95 -4.12
N ALA A 196 -11.94 -6.29 -3.73
CA ALA A 196 -12.53 -5.87 -2.45
C ALA A 196 -11.69 -6.31 -1.24
N VAL A 197 -11.21 -7.56 -1.22
CA VAL A 197 -10.34 -8.08 -0.16
C VAL A 197 -9.01 -7.33 -0.09
N ARG A 198 -8.39 -7.03 -1.24
CA ARG A 198 -7.15 -6.24 -1.29
C ARG A 198 -7.35 -4.83 -0.75
N PHE A 199 -8.47 -4.19 -1.08
CA PHE A 199 -8.79 -2.86 -0.57
C PHE A 199 -9.08 -2.85 0.94
N ALA A 200 -9.74 -3.88 1.46
CA ALA A 200 -9.90 -4.06 2.89
C ALA A 200 -8.55 -4.19 3.62
N ALA A 201 -7.63 -4.99 3.07
CA ALA A 201 -6.27 -5.12 3.59
C ALA A 201 -5.47 -3.80 3.51
N LEU A 202 -5.57 -3.07 2.40
CA LEU A 202 -4.93 -1.76 2.24
C LEU A 202 -5.44 -0.75 3.27
N ARG A 203 -6.74 -0.74 3.58
CA ARG A 203 -7.28 0.13 4.65
C ARG A 203 -6.70 -0.23 6.01
N ALA A 204 -6.56 -1.52 6.33
CA ALA A 204 -5.92 -1.94 7.58
C ALA A 204 -4.46 -1.48 7.66
N GLY A 205 -3.70 -1.64 6.57
CA GLY A 205 -2.32 -1.14 6.45
C GLY A 205 -2.24 0.38 6.56
N PHE A 206 -3.19 1.11 5.97
CA PHE A 206 -3.28 2.57 6.08
C PHE A 206 -3.49 3.04 7.52
N GLU A 207 -4.43 2.43 8.25
CA GLU A 207 -4.66 2.80 9.65
C GLU A 207 -3.44 2.49 10.52
N ALA A 208 -2.75 1.37 10.26
CA ALA A 208 -1.51 1.05 10.95
C ALA A 208 -0.40 2.09 10.65
N ALA A 209 -0.16 2.40 9.38
CA ALA A 209 0.86 3.35 8.96
C ALA A 209 0.59 4.77 9.48
N ARG A 210 -0.68 5.19 9.53
CA ARG A 210 -1.10 6.49 10.08
C ARG A 210 -0.83 6.62 11.58
N LEU A 211 -0.89 5.51 12.32
CA LEU A 211 -0.71 5.49 13.77
C LEU A 211 0.73 5.16 14.19
N ALA A 212 1.58 4.75 13.25
CA ALA A 212 2.97 4.40 13.50
C ALA A 212 3.78 5.63 13.94
N GLU A 213 4.71 5.41 14.87
CA GLU A 213 5.73 6.40 15.24
C GLU A 213 6.89 6.43 14.24
N ASP A 214 6.99 5.40 13.40
CA ASP A 214 7.97 5.31 12.31
C ASP A 214 7.58 6.26 11.16
N GLY A 215 8.43 7.27 10.93
CA GLY A 215 8.24 8.24 9.85
C GLY A 215 8.32 7.64 8.45
N THR A 216 8.83 6.42 8.27
CA THR A 216 8.85 5.73 6.97
C THR A 216 7.55 4.99 6.66
N ALA A 217 6.69 4.74 7.65
CA ALA A 217 5.56 3.83 7.54
C ALA A 217 4.61 4.13 6.38
N MET A 218 4.32 5.40 6.12
CA MET A 218 3.47 5.79 4.98
C MET A 218 4.13 5.55 3.62
N SER A 219 5.44 5.78 3.50
CA SER A 219 6.15 5.46 2.27
C SER A 219 6.23 3.95 2.06
N THR A 220 6.48 3.18 3.12
CA THR A 220 6.43 1.72 3.10
C THR A 220 5.05 1.20 2.68
N LEU A 221 3.96 1.80 3.17
CA LEU A 221 2.61 1.44 2.71
C LEU A 221 2.45 1.59 1.20
N PHE A 222 2.96 2.67 0.61
CA PHE A 222 2.91 2.86 -0.83
C PHE A 222 3.73 1.80 -1.57
N VAL A 223 5.01 1.69 -1.23
CA VAL A 223 5.97 0.87 -1.97
C VAL A 223 5.72 -0.63 -1.80
N SER A 224 5.38 -1.07 -0.60
CA SER A 224 5.26 -2.49 -0.27
C SER A 224 3.84 -3.04 -0.40
N HIS A 225 2.81 -2.18 -0.40
CA HIS A 225 1.42 -2.64 -0.40
C HIS A 225 0.57 -2.00 -1.49
N ILE A 226 0.42 -0.67 -1.52
CA ILE A 226 -0.47 0.00 -2.48
C ILE A 226 0.01 -0.27 -3.91
N ASP A 227 1.26 0.04 -4.23
CA ASP A 227 1.75 -0.06 -5.61
C ASP A 227 1.75 -1.51 -6.13
N PRO A 228 2.20 -2.53 -5.37
CA PRO A 228 2.09 -3.92 -5.78
C PRO A 228 0.64 -4.39 -5.96
N HIS A 229 -0.27 -4.04 -5.05
CA HIS A 229 -1.69 -4.40 -5.19
C HIS A 229 -2.32 -3.70 -6.39
N MET A 230 -2.08 -2.41 -6.57
CA MET A 230 -2.62 -1.66 -7.71
C MET A 230 -2.05 -2.15 -9.03
N ARG A 231 -0.77 -2.53 -9.10
CA ARG A 231 -0.17 -3.13 -10.30
C ARG A 231 -0.93 -4.40 -10.72
N VAL A 232 -1.26 -5.28 -9.77
CA VAL A 232 -2.03 -6.51 -10.05
C VAL A 232 -3.47 -6.16 -10.46
N ILE A 233 -4.12 -5.24 -9.75
CA ILE A 233 -5.52 -4.87 -10.00
C ILE A 233 -5.69 -4.22 -11.38
N LEU A 234 -4.74 -3.37 -11.78
CA LEU A 234 -4.80 -2.57 -12.99
C LEU A 234 -4.34 -3.32 -14.24
N ASP A 235 -3.65 -4.45 -14.12
CA ASP A 235 -3.13 -5.20 -15.27
C ASP A 235 -4.25 -5.56 -16.28
N ALA A 236 -4.21 -4.95 -17.46
CA ALA A 236 -5.24 -5.13 -18.50
C ALA A 236 -5.17 -6.51 -19.19
N ALA A 237 -4.04 -7.21 -19.10
CA ALA A 237 -3.85 -8.51 -19.71
C ALA A 237 -4.26 -9.64 -18.75
N GLN A 238 -3.81 -9.57 -17.49
CA GLN A 238 -3.90 -10.70 -16.55
C GLN A 238 -4.61 -10.36 -15.23
N GLY A 239 -4.95 -9.09 -15.01
CA GLY A 239 -5.53 -8.63 -13.75
C GLY A 239 -6.97 -9.14 -13.50
N PRO A 240 -7.47 -9.01 -12.26
CA PRO A 240 -8.84 -9.40 -11.90
C PRO A 240 -9.91 -8.55 -12.60
N LEU A 241 -9.50 -7.41 -13.18
CA LEU A 241 -10.34 -6.50 -13.95
C LEU A 241 -10.13 -6.61 -15.46
N HIS A 242 -9.31 -7.56 -15.95
CA HIS A 242 -8.86 -7.59 -17.36
C HIS A 242 -10.00 -7.53 -18.38
N ARG A 243 -11.17 -8.13 -18.13
CA ARG A 243 -12.33 -8.09 -19.05
C ARG A 243 -13.25 -6.87 -18.90
N CYS A 244 -13.02 -6.05 -17.88
CA CYS A 244 -13.80 -4.84 -17.65
C CYS A 244 -13.17 -3.66 -18.40
N THR A 245 -13.99 -2.66 -18.64
CA THR A 245 -13.56 -1.31 -19.01
C THR A 245 -14.24 -0.32 -18.05
N PRO A 246 -13.84 0.97 -18.03
CA PRO A 246 -14.52 1.97 -17.22
C PRO A 246 -16.04 2.02 -17.47
N ASP A 247 -16.49 1.75 -18.70
CA ASP A 247 -17.90 1.84 -19.09
C ASP A 247 -18.63 0.48 -19.08
N ARG A 248 -17.91 -0.63 -18.86
CA ARG A 248 -18.49 -1.97 -18.92
C ARG A 248 -17.92 -2.89 -17.85
N HIS A 249 -18.76 -3.29 -16.91
CA HIS A 249 -18.48 -4.38 -15.98
C HIS A 249 -18.74 -5.75 -16.62
N VAL A 250 -17.85 -6.71 -16.36
CA VAL A 250 -18.00 -8.11 -16.76
C VAL A 250 -17.69 -9.00 -15.55
N PRO A 251 -18.68 -9.73 -14.99
CA PRO A 251 -18.45 -10.65 -13.88
C PRO A 251 -17.34 -11.66 -14.21
N GLN A 252 -16.41 -11.84 -13.28
CA GLN A 252 -15.36 -12.86 -13.40
C GLN A 252 -15.66 -14.00 -12.43
N PRO A 253 -15.85 -15.24 -12.91
CA PRO A 253 -15.89 -16.38 -12.01
C PRO A 253 -14.53 -16.55 -11.33
N GLY A 254 -14.53 -17.16 -10.14
CA GLY A 254 -13.30 -17.61 -9.50
C GLY A 254 -12.59 -18.69 -10.32
N LEU A 255 -11.44 -19.14 -9.84
CA LEU A 255 -10.77 -20.29 -10.44
C LEU A 255 -11.72 -21.50 -10.42
N PRO A 256 -11.89 -22.20 -11.55
CA PRO A 256 -12.62 -23.45 -11.54
C PRO A 256 -11.87 -24.43 -10.64
N PHE A 257 -12.62 -25.16 -9.82
CA PHE A 257 -12.08 -26.24 -9.02
C PHE A 257 -13.00 -27.45 -9.16
N THR A 258 -12.41 -28.63 -9.01
CA THR A 258 -13.15 -29.86 -8.79
C THR A 258 -13.06 -30.19 -7.32
N SER A 259 -14.11 -30.75 -6.73
CA SER A 259 -14.06 -31.22 -5.35
C SER A 259 -12.88 -32.18 -5.17
N ILE A 260 -12.11 -31.94 -4.11
CA ILE A 260 -11.03 -32.83 -3.71
C ILE A 260 -11.66 -34.22 -3.47
N PRO A 261 -11.11 -35.31 -4.06
CA PRO A 261 -11.62 -36.65 -3.81
C PRO A 261 -11.63 -36.98 -2.31
N ALA A 262 -12.63 -37.75 -1.87
CA ALA A 262 -12.64 -38.26 -0.49
C ALA A 262 -11.34 -39.04 -0.23
N GLY A 263 -10.69 -38.79 0.90
CA GLY A 263 -9.44 -39.46 1.24
C GLY A 263 -8.15 -38.80 0.70
N TRP A 264 -8.23 -37.76 -0.13
CA TRP A 264 -7.07 -37.23 -0.87
C TRP A 264 -5.98 -36.61 0.02
N PHE A 265 -6.36 -36.06 1.17
CA PHE A 265 -5.43 -35.52 2.17
C PHE A 265 -5.49 -36.34 3.47
N GLY A 266 -5.88 -37.63 3.40
CA GLY A 266 -5.94 -38.52 4.56
C GLY A 266 -7.19 -39.39 4.63
N SER A 267 -7.08 -40.59 5.22
CA SER A 267 -8.25 -41.44 5.54
C SER A 267 -9.19 -40.72 6.51
N VAL A 268 -10.47 -41.10 6.51
CA VAL A 268 -11.51 -40.51 7.38
C VAL A 268 -11.02 -40.51 8.84
N GLY A 269 -10.74 -39.34 9.38
CA GLY A 269 -10.27 -39.15 10.77
C GLY A 269 -8.81 -38.71 10.94
N SER A 270 -8.01 -38.62 9.87
CA SER A 270 -6.65 -38.07 9.95
C SER A 270 -6.63 -36.55 9.78
N SER A 271 -6.02 -35.86 10.75
CA SER A 271 -5.74 -34.43 10.72
C SER A 271 -4.26 -34.26 10.37
N PHE A 272 -3.94 -33.88 9.14
CA PHE A 272 -2.58 -33.45 8.82
C PHE A 272 -2.38 -32.01 9.33
N PRO A 273 -1.35 -31.74 10.14
CA PRO A 273 -1.04 -30.40 10.58
C PRO A 273 -0.74 -29.51 9.35
N VAL A 274 -1.41 -28.36 9.26
CA VAL A 274 -1.27 -27.42 8.12
C VAL A 274 0.17 -26.93 7.97
N ASP A 275 0.93 -26.91 9.07
CA ASP A 275 2.34 -26.56 9.17
C ASP A 275 3.30 -27.59 8.55
N GLU A 276 2.84 -28.81 8.25
CA GLU A 276 3.64 -29.85 7.56
C GLU A 276 3.36 -29.94 6.04
N LEU A 277 2.41 -29.15 5.51
CA LEU A 277 2.09 -29.13 4.08
C LEU A 277 3.30 -28.65 3.25
N GLY A 278 3.86 -29.55 2.45
CA GLY A 278 5.05 -29.29 1.62
C GLY A 278 6.36 -29.85 2.18
N PHE A 279 6.34 -30.39 3.40
CA PHE A 279 7.49 -31.07 4.02
C PHE A 279 7.30 -32.59 4.19
N GLY A 280 6.06 -33.10 4.06
CA GLY A 280 5.76 -34.54 4.04
C GLY A 280 6.03 -35.24 2.70
N PRO A 281 5.96 -36.58 2.63
CA PRO A 281 6.03 -37.33 1.38
C PRO A 281 4.95 -36.84 0.39
N ASP A 282 5.13 -37.06 -0.92
CA ASP A 282 4.13 -36.67 -1.93
C ASP A 282 2.74 -37.09 -1.44
N PHE A 283 1.85 -36.12 -1.22
CA PHE A 283 0.52 -36.35 -0.64
C PHE A 283 -0.29 -37.35 -1.47
N ARG A 284 0.06 -37.55 -2.74
CA ARG A 284 -0.53 -38.57 -3.62
C ARG A 284 -0.16 -40.01 -3.23
N LEU A 285 0.92 -40.21 -2.47
CA LEU A 285 1.38 -41.50 -1.95
C LEU A 285 0.68 -41.91 -0.66
N LEU A 286 -0.06 -41.00 -0.01
CA LEU A 286 -0.87 -41.28 1.19
C LEU A 286 -2.12 -42.13 0.90
N ARG A 287 -2.32 -42.54 -0.37
CA ARG A 287 -3.47 -43.32 -0.85
C ARG A 287 -3.45 -44.79 -0.37
N ASN A 288 -2.31 -45.31 0.06
CA ASN A 288 -2.08 -46.75 0.27
C ASN A 288 -1.54 -47.10 1.67
N ILE A 289 -1.93 -46.39 2.73
CA ILE A 289 -1.70 -46.94 4.08
C ILE A 289 -2.93 -47.76 4.46
N ASP A 290 -2.71 -49.07 4.48
CA ASP A 290 -3.70 -50.14 4.49
C ASP A 290 -4.79 -50.00 5.57
N VAL A 291 -6.03 -50.20 5.15
CA VAL A 291 -7.10 -50.71 6.02
C VAL A 291 -6.84 -52.21 6.15
N GLY A 292 -6.26 -52.61 7.29
CA GLY A 292 -6.30 -54.00 7.76
C GLY A 292 -7.71 -54.40 8.19
#